data_AF-A0A7X7GS57-F1
#
_entry.id   AF-A0A7X7GS57-F1
#
_cell.length_a   1.000
_cell.length_b   1.000
_cell.length_c   1.000
_cell.angle_alpha   90.00
_cell.angle_beta   90.00
_cell.angle_gamma   90.00
#
_symmetry.space_group_name_H-M   'P 1'
#
loop_
_entity.id
_entity.type
_entity.pdbx_description
1 polymer ?
#
loop_
_entity_poly.entity_id
_entity_poly.type
_entity_poly.pdbx_seq_one_letter_code
_entity_poly.pdbx_strand_id
1 'polypeptide(L)'
;MTTDLRARRRLQRARQRGVTLVELSIVVVIVGILATLAVFGVSRYLRKSKTAEAVQMIGAIKAGQEAFFDETFRYYDVSGGLADSNLYPTAEGGANWTSKIQWGAGEMATRWATLGVAPAAPVQFRYATTAGLPTEMPNDGIFGTGIDYNLAAVASRPSHWYIALAVGDLDGDGVRSVFIGSSFTNEIFSQNAGE
;
A
#
# COMPACT_ATOMS: atom_id res chain seq x y z
N MET A 1 77.66 25.93 -1.51
CA MET A 1 76.33 26.47 -1.81
C MET A 1 75.31 25.58 -1.11
N THR A 2 75.05 25.91 0.16
CA THR A 2 74.39 25.07 1.17
C THR A 2 73.34 25.90 1.87
N THR A 3 72.09 25.87 1.43
CA THR A 3 70.98 26.48 2.17
C THR A 3 69.65 25.77 1.90
N ASP A 4 68.98 25.43 3.02
CA ASP A 4 67.53 25.26 3.17
C ASP A 4 66.77 24.11 2.49
N LEU A 5 67.01 22.88 2.96
CA LEU A 5 66.02 21.79 2.88
C LEU A 5 65.51 21.31 4.25
N ARG A 6 65.96 21.91 5.36
CA ARG A 6 65.58 21.47 6.72
C ARG A 6 64.30 22.12 7.28
N ALA A 7 63.77 23.17 6.65
CA ALA A 7 62.63 23.92 7.17
C ALA A 7 61.23 23.33 6.83
N ARG A 8 61.12 22.45 5.82
CA ARG A 8 59.80 21.99 5.32
C ARG A 8 59.20 20.76 6.02
N ARG A 9 59.92 20.08 6.91
CA ARG A 9 59.42 18.87 7.62
C ARG A 9 58.69 19.16 8.94
N ARG A 10 58.54 20.42 9.36
CA ARG A 10 57.95 20.77 10.68
C ARG A 10 56.47 21.17 10.65
N LEU A 11 55.82 21.27 9.49
CA LEU A 11 54.42 21.74 9.38
C LEU A 11 53.37 20.63 9.19
N GLN A 12 53.75 19.35 9.19
CA GLN A 12 52.81 18.23 8.96
C GLN A 12 52.74 17.23 10.12
N ARG A 13 52.87 17.69 11.35
CA ARG A 13 52.25 16.98 12.49
C ARG A 13 50.96 17.69 12.83
N ALA A 14 49.97 17.58 11.93
CA ALA A 14 48.59 17.80 12.31
C ALA A 14 48.34 16.88 13.50
N ARG A 15 48.11 17.49 14.66
CA ARG A 15 48.02 16.86 15.97
C ARG A 15 46.86 15.86 15.92
N GLN A 16 47.14 14.59 15.64
CA GLN A 16 46.13 13.52 15.70
C GLN A 16 45.65 13.44 17.14
N ARG A 17 44.49 14.07 17.40
CA ARG A 17 43.78 13.99 18.67
C ARG A 17 42.99 12.70 18.66
N GLY A 18 43.27 11.80 19.60
CA GLY A 18 42.46 10.61 19.83
C GLY A 18 41.12 10.97 20.46
N VAL A 19 40.07 10.28 20.06
CA VAL A 19 38.73 10.39 20.67
C VAL A 19 38.78 9.80 22.08
N THR A 20 38.20 10.48 23.05
CA THR A 20 38.12 9.96 24.42
C THR A 20 37.00 8.92 24.55
N LEU A 21 37.17 7.95 25.45
CA LEU A 21 36.15 6.92 25.70
C LEU A 21 34.81 7.55 26.16
N VAL A 22 34.90 8.68 26.87
CA VAL A 22 33.74 9.46 27.34
C VAL A 22 33.03 10.20 26.20
N GLU A 23 33.77 10.78 25.24
CA GLU A 23 33.15 11.35 24.03
C GLU A 23 32.36 10.30 23.27
N LEU A 24 32.93 9.11 23.11
CA LEU A 24 32.24 8.04 22.39
C LEU A 24 31.03 7.52 23.18
N SER A 25 31.10 7.40 24.51
CA SER A 25 29.96 6.90 25.30
C SER A 25 28.75 7.82 25.24
N ILE A 26 28.97 9.14 25.28
CA ILE A 26 27.86 10.11 25.21
C ILE A 26 27.24 10.07 23.81
N VAL A 27 28.05 9.99 22.75
CA VAL A 27 27.54 9.89 21.37
C VAL A 27 26.69 8.63 21.20
N VAL A 28 27.14 7.48 21.68
CA VAL A 28 26.38 6.23 21.58
C VAL A 28 25.06 6.31 22.36
N VAL A 29 25.06 6.92 23.54
CA VAL A 29 23.83 7.14 24.33
C VAL A 29 22.84 8.04 23.57
N ILE A 30 23.30 9.16 23.03
CA ILE A 30 22.45 10.09 22.27
C ILE A 30 21.91 9.40 21.01
N VAL A 31 22.75 8.69 20.26
CA VAL A 31 22.33 7.94 19.06
C VAL A 31 21.33 6.84 19.44
N GLY A 32 21.51 6.16 20.57
CA GLY A 32 20.55 5.17 21.06
C GLY A 32 19.16 5.76 21.31
N ILE A 33 19.08 6.94 21.94
CA ILE A 33 17.81 7.64 22.17
C ILE A 33 17.20 8.13 20.86
N LEU A 34 17.99 8.70 19.96
CA LEU A 34 17.49 9.16 18.66
C LEU A 34 16.99 8.00 17.80
N ALA A 35 17.67 6.85 17.83
CA ALA A 35 17.29 5.67 17.08
C ALA A 35 15.92 5.14 17.54
N THR A 36 15.66 5.03 18.84
CA THR A 36 14.37 4.53 19.34
C THR A 36 13.21 5.46 18.97
N LEU A 37 13.39 6.78 19.08
CA LEU A 37 12.38 7.75 18.66
C LEU A 37 12.13 7.71 17.14
N ALA A 38 13.19 7.56 16.35
CA ALA A 38 13.10 7.49 14.90
C ALA A 38 12.30 6.27 14.43
N VAL A 39 12.50 5.10 15.06
CA VAL A 39 11.77 3.86 14.71
C VAL A 39 10.26 4.06 14.79
N PHE A 40 9.73 4.56 15.91
CA PHE A 40 8.29 4.76 16.05
C PHE A 40 7.74 5.87 15.14
N GLY A 41 8.49 6.96 14.96
CA GLY A 41 8.08 8.07 14.09
C GLY A 41 7.99 7.68 12.61
N VAL A 42 9.01 6.97 12.10
CA VAL A 42 9.07 6.53 10.71
C VAL A 42 8.02 5.47 10.42
N SER A 43 7.84 4.47 11.30
CA SER A 43 6.83 3.42 11.10
C SER A 43 5.41 3.99 10.95
N ARG A 44 5.04 4.95 11.81
CA ARG A 44 3.73 5.63 11.73
C ARG A 44 3.57 6.41 10.42
N TYR A 45 4.61 7.10 9.98
CA TYR A 45 4.60 7.84 8.71
C TYR A 45 4.42 6.89 7.52
N LEU A 46 5.14 5.77 7.50
CA LEU A 46 5.04 4.76 6.44
C LEU A 46 3.64 4.14 6.40
N ARG A 47 3.06 3.76 7.55
CA ARG A 47 1.68 3.22 7.61
C ARG A 47 0.67 4.20 7.03
N LYS A 48 0.76 5.49 7.41
CA LYS A 48 -0.12 6.55 6.85
C LYS A 48 0.07 6.73 5.34
N SER A 49 1.30 6.64 4.84
CA SER A 49 1.55 6.72 3.40
C SER A 49 0.94 5.53 2.66
N LYS A 50 1.02 4.32 3.24
CA LYS A 50 0.43 3.10 2.65
C LYS A 50 -1.10 3.17 2.64
N THR A 51 -1.75 3.63 3.71
CA THR A 51 -3.22 3.75 3.73
C THR A 51 -3.73 4.84 2.78
N ALA A 52 -2.97 5.92 2.59
CA ALA A 52 -3.26 6.92 1.58
C ALA A 52 -3.23 6.34 0.15
N GLU A 53 -2.32 5.41 -0.15
CA GLU A 53 -2.25 4.68 -1.43
C GLU A 53 -3.55 3.88 -1.68
N ALA A 54 -4.04 3.15 -0.67
CA ALA A 54 -5.28 2.38 -0.76
C ALA A 54 -6.50 3.26 -1.05
N VAL A 55 -6.64 4.37 -0.32
CA VAL A 55 -7.75 5.33 -0.50
C VAL A 55 -7.70 5.97 -1.89
N GLN A 56 -6.51 6.40 -2.34
CA GLN A 56 -6.33 6.98 -3.66
C GLN A 56 -6.72 5.97 -4.76
N MET A 57 -6.29 4.71 -4.62
CA MET A 57 -6.60 3.69 -5.60
C MET A 57 -8.08 3.36 -5.64
N ILE A 58 -8.75 3.19 -4.49
CA ILE A 58 -10.20 2.99 -4.45
C ILE A 58 -10.92 4.18 -5.09
N GLY A 59 -10.46 5.41 -4.87
CA GLY A 59 -11.00 6.59 -5.56
C GLY A 59 -10.88 6.51 -7.08
N ALA A 60 -9.74 6.05 -7.61
CA ALA A 60 -9.54 5.83 -9.03
C ALA A 60 -10.45 4.72 -9.57
N ILE A 61 -10.63 3.63 -8.82
CA ILE A 61 -11.54 2.53 -9.17
C ILE A 61 -12.98 3.03 -9.23
N LYS A 62 -13.44 3.79 -8.22
CA LYS A 62 -14.77 4.41 -8.21
C LYS A 62 -14.96 5.28 -9.46
N ALA A 63 -14.04 6.20 -9.73
CA ALA A 63 -14.13 7.08 -10.90
C ALA A 63 -14.19 6.31 -12.23
N GLY A 64 -13.39 5.26 -12.37
CA GLY A 64 -13.42 4.40 -13.55
C GLY A 64 -14.72 3.62 -13.69
N GLN A 65 -15.30 3.15 -12.58
CA GLN A 65 -16.60 2.46 -12.58
C GLN A 65 -17.74 3.39 -13.00
N GLU A 66 -17.78 4.62 -12.48
CA GLU A 66 -18.79 5.61 -12.91
C GLU A 66 -18.63 5.95 -14.40
N ALA A 67 -17.40 6.18 -14.88
CA ALA A 67 -17.16 6.47 -16.29
C ALA A 67 -17.60 5.31 -17.22
N PHE A 68 -17.36 4.07 -16.80
CA PHE A 68 -17.79 2.89 -17.56
C PHE A 68 -19.32 2.72 -17.53
N PHE A 69 -19.97 3.06 -16.42
CA PHE A 69 -21.42 3.08 -16.31
C PHE A 69 -22.06 4.13 -17.23
N ASP A 70 -21.47 5.33 -17.31
CA ASP A 70 -21.95 6.39 -18.19
C ASP A 70 -21.92 5.99 -19.68
N GLU A 71 -20.97 5.13 -20.08
CA GLU A 71 -20.85 4.64 -21.46
C GLU A 71 -21.75 3.43 -21.74
N THR A 72 -21.86 2.50 -20.80
CA THR A 72 -22.43 1.16 -21.05
C THR A 72 -23.69 0.84 -20.26
N PHE A 73 -24.14 1.74 -19.38
CA PHE A 73 -25.27 1.58 -18.46
C PHE A 73 -25.16 0.39 -17.50
N ARG A 74 -23.96 -0.13 -17.30
CA ARG A 74 -23.63 -1.18 -16.33
C ARG A 74 -22.24 -0.95 -15.76
N TYR A 75 -21.98 -1.45 -14.56
CA TYR A 75 -20.62 -1.46 -13.99
C TYR A 75 -19.80 -2.61 -14.55
N TYR A 76 -18.48 -2.49 -14.48
CA TYR A 76 -17.57 -3.48 -15.02
C TYR A 76 -17.05 -4.42 -13.93
N ASP A 77 -17.31 -5.72 -14.10
CA ASP A 77 -16.70 -6.74 -13.26
C ASP A 77 -15.27 -7.02 -13.77
N VAL A 78 -14.27 -6.49 -13.06
CA VAL A 78 -12.85 -6.65 -13.41
C VAL A 78 -12.29 -7.96 -12.86
N SER A 79 -12.61 -8.28 -11.61
CA SER A 79 -11.95 -9.36 -10.88
C SER A 79 -12.73 -10.67 -10.90
N GLY A 80 -14.02 -10.67 -11.25
CA GLY A 80 -14.87 -11.86 -11.23
C GLY A 80 -15.31 -12.30 -9.83
N GLY A 81 -14.93 -11.54 -8.79
CA GLY A 81 -15.22 -11.83 -7.39
C GLY A 81 -14.24 -11.11 -6.45
N LEU A 82 -14.44 -11.28 -5.14
CA LEU A 82 -13.66 -10.60 -4.09
C LEU A 82 -12.80 -11.55 -3.25
N ALA A 83 -12.69 -12.82 -3.66
CA ALA A 83 -11.83 -13.80 -3.01
C ALA A 83 -10.33 -13.44 -3.18
N ASP A 84 -9.48 -13.96 -2.28
CA ASP A 84 -8.02 -13.75 -2.31
C ASP A 84 -7.37 -14.10 -3.65
N SER A 85 -7.90 -15.11 -4.35
CA SER A 85 -7.43 -15.54 -5.68
C SER A 85 -7.63 -14.49 -6.78
N ASN A 86 -8.57 -13.56 -6.59
CA ASN A 86 -8.97 -12.57 -7.58
C ASN A 86 -8.33 -11.19 -7.32
N LEU A 87 -7.57 -11.06 -6.23
CA LEU A 87 -6.84 -9.85 -5.87
C LEU A 87 -5.66 -9.62 -6.81
N TYR A 88 -5.49 -8.37 -7.23
CA TYR A 88 -4.49 -7.94 -8.20
C TYR A 88 -3.79 -6.65 -7.73
N PRO A 89 -2.47 -6.48 -7.91
CA PRO A 89 -1.55 -7.40 -8.58
C PRO A 89 -1.27 -8.66 -7.74
N THR A 90 -1.08 -9.78 -8.42
CA THR A 90 -0.65 -11.04 -7.79
C THR A 90 0.87 -11.05 -7.68
N ALA A 91 1.41 -11.41 -6.51
CA ALA A 91 2.84 -11.64 -6.37
C ALA A 91 3.20 -12.99 -7.00
N GLU A 92 4.27 -13.03 -7.80
CA GLU A 92 4.95 -14.29 -8.09
C GLU A 92 5.52 -14.85 -6.78
N GLY A 93 5.08 -16.03 -6.34
CA GLY A 93 5.62 -16.71 -5.15
C GLY A 93 4.78 -16.69 -3.86
N GLY A 94 3.51 -16.29 -3.92
CA GLY A 94 2.58 -16.45 -2.80
C GLY A 94 2.35 -15.18 -1.97
N ALA A 95 1.69 -15.35 -0.83
CA ALA A 95 1.06 -14.33 0.02
C ALA A 95 2.04 -13.38 0.75
N ASN A 96 3.07 -12.83 0.07
CA ASN A 96 3.82 -11.73 0.64
C ASN A 96 2.99 -10.44 0.54
N TRP A 97 2.50 -9.97 1.70
CA TRP A 97 1.65 -8.79 1.84
C TRP A 97 2.43 -7.54 2.26
N THR A 98 3.71 -7.70 2.60
CA THR A 98 4.57 -6.61 3.07
C THR A 98 5.42 -5.99 1.96
N SER A 99 5.55 -6.66 0.81
CA SER A 99 6.28 -6.17 -0.35
C SER A 99 5.38 -5.45 -1.34
N LYS A 100 5.90 -4.39 -1.96
CA LYS A 100 5.26 -3.76 -3.12
C LYS A 100 5.38 -4.65 -4.36
N ILE A 101 4.33 -4.68 -5.16
CA ILE A 101 4.23 -5.49 -6.38
C ILE A 101 3.99 -4.57 -7.57
N GLN A 102 4.69 -4.82 -8.67
CA GLN A 102 4.55 -4.02 -9.87
C GLN A 102 3.21 -4.28 -10.56
N TRP A 103 2.55 -3.20 -11.00
CA TRP A 103 1.34 -3.28 -11.81
C TRP A 103 1.67 -3.58 -13.27
N GLY A 104 0.80 -4.31 -13.95
CA GLY A 104 0.81 -4.44 -15.42
C GLY A 104 1.09 -5.84 -15.94
N ALA A 105 1.10 -6.87 -15.10
CA ALA A 105 1.36 -8.25 -15.49
C ALA A 105 0.07 -9.06 -15.70
N GLY A 106 0.06 -9.94 -16.69
CA GLY A 106 -1.03 -10.89 -16.95
C GLY A 106 -2.32 -10.27 -17.51
N GLU A 107 -3.31 -11.12 -17.79
CA GLU A 107 -4.59 -10.72 -18.42
C GLU A 107 -5.40 -9.75 -17.56
N MET A 108 -5.25 -9.84 -16.24
CA MET A 108 -5.94 -8.96 -15.29
C MET A 108 -5.51 -7.50 -15.47
N ALA A 109 -4.25 -7.25 -15.86
CA ALA A 109 -3.78 -5.89 -16.18
C ALA A 109 -4.59 -5.23 -17.29
N THR A 110 -4.94 -6.00 -18.34
CA THR A 110 -5.74 -5.50 -19.46
C THR A 110 -7.15 -5.16 -19.01
N ARG A 111 -7.75 -5.98 -18.13
CA ARG A 111 -9.10 -5.70 -17.58
C ARG A 111 -9.10 -4.44 -16.71
N TRP A 112 -8.09 -4.27 -15.85
CA TRP A 112 -7.97 -3.04 -15.08
C TRP A 112 -7.69 -1.81 -15.94
N ALA A 113 -6.95 -1.97 -17.04
CA ALA A 113 -6.72 -0.89 -18.00
C ALA A 113 -8.02 -0.45 -18.70
N THR A 114 -8.99 -1.35 -18.92
CA THR A 114 -10.34 -0.98 -19.40
C THR A 114 -11.04 -0.01 -18.43
N LEU A 115 -10.82 -0.18 -17.12
CA LEU A 115 -11.34 0.73 -16.10
C LEU A 115 -10.52 2.03 -15.97
N GLY A 116 -9.42 2.17 -16.72
CA GLY A 116 -8.49 3.29 -16.60
C GLY A 116 -7.61 3.25 -15.35
N VAL A 117 -7.56 2.12 -14.64
CA VAL A 117 -6.76 1.96 -13.42
C VAL A 117 -5.44 1.27 -13.74
N ALA A 118 -4.37 2.08 -13.82
CA ALA A 118 -3.02 1.59 -14.09
C ALA A 118 -1.96 2.45 -13.37
N PRO A 119 -1.70 2.24 -12.06
CA PRO A 119 -0.61 2.90 -11.37
C PRO A 119 0.74 2.59 -12.04
N ALA A 120 1.56 3.63 -12.24
CA ALA A 120 2.89 3.49 -12.84
C ALA A 120 3.93 2.91 -11.87
N ALA A 121 3.68 3.00 -10.57
CA ALA A 121 4.59 2.57 -9.51
C ALA A 121 4.09 1.27 -8.85
N PRO A 122 4.99 0.48 -8.24
CA PRO A 122 4.61 -0.68 -7.44
C PRO A 122 3.66 -0.32 -6.29
N VAL A 123 2.63 -1.13 -6.12
CA VAL A 123 1.59 -0.96 -5.09
C VAL A 123 1.78 -1.95 -3.95
N GLN A 124 1.48 -1.51 -2.73
CA GLN A 124 1.53 -2.32 -1.52
C GLN A 124 0.26 -3.15 -1.34
N PHE A 125 -0.89 -2.55 -1.66
CA PHE A 125 -2.19 -3.20 -1.55
C PHE A 125 -2.49 -4.01 -2.80
N ARG A 126 -3.32 -5.04 -2.61
CA ARG A 126 -3.95 -5.78 -3.70
C ARG A 126 -5.41 -5.40 -3.77
N TYR A 127 -5.95 -5.37 -4.98
CA TYR A 127 -7.24 -4.80 -5.29
C TYR A 127 -8.10 -5.83 -6.03
N ALA A 128 -9.39 -5.84 -5.72
CA ALA A 128 -10.37 -6.55 -6.52
C ALA A 128 -11.60 -5.66 -6.70
N THR A 129 -12.27 -5.76 -7.84
CA THR A 129 -13.59 -5.15 -8.00
C THR A 129 -14.52 -6.09 -8.71
N THR A 130 -15.73 -6.21 -8.19
CA THR A 130 -16.81 -7.00 -8.78
C THR A 130 -18.06 -6.14 -8.92
N ALA A 131 -18.85 -6.45 -9.94
CA ALA A 131 -20.06 -5.74 -10.28
C ALA A 131 -21.17 -6.73 -10.62
N GLY A 132 -22.41 -6.31 -10.43
CA GLY A 132 -23.58 -7.14 -10.72
C GLY A 132 -24.80 -6.33 -11.13
N LEU A 133 -25.77 -7.04 -11.69
CA LEU A 133 -27.09 -6.52 -12.03
C LEU A 133 -27.93 -6.31 -10.77
N PRO A 134 -29.05 -5.57 -10.85
CA PRO A 134 -30.03 -5.53 -9.78
C PRO A 134 -30.40 -6.95 -9.34
N THR A 135 -30.58 -7.18 -8.04
CA THR A 135 -30.94 -8.48 -7.43
C THR A 135 -29.93 -9.63 -7.57
N GLU A 136 -28.83 -9.43 -8.30
CA GLU A 136 -27.71 -10.38 -8.28
C GLU A 136 -26.90 -10.22 -6.99
N MET A 137 -26.60 -11.35 -6.35
CA MET A 137 -25.64 -11.38 -5.26
C MET A 137 -24.22 -11.28 -5.81
N PRO A 138 -23.28 -10.68 -5.07
CA PRO A 138 -21.87 -10.77 -5.43
C PRO A 138 -21.42 -12.22 -5.60
N ASN A 139 -20.73 -12.50 -6.71
CA ASN A 139 -20.35 -13.86 -7.14
C ASN A 139 -19.46 -14.62 -6.15
N ASP A 140 -18.91 -13.93 -5.15
CA ASP A 140 -18.31 -14.55 -3.99
C ASP A 140 -18.60 -13.69 -2.76
N GLY A 141 -18.89 -14.33 -1.63
CA GLY A 141 -18.72 -13.63 -0.37
C GLY A 141 -17.26 -13.25 -0.20
N ILE A 142 -16.99 -12.28 0.67
CA ILE A 142 -15.63 -11.84 1.00
C ILE A 142 -14.94 -12.93 1.87
N PHE A 143 -14.88 -14.16 1.37
CA PHE A 143 -14.40 -15.35 2.09
C PHE A 143 -12.87 -15.45 1.95
N GLY A 144 -12.18 -15.57 3.09
CA GLY A 144 -10.73 -15.74 3.16
C GLY A 144 -9.93 -14.49 3.56
N THR A 145 -10.57 -13.32 3.63
CA THR A 145 -9.95 -12.04 3.99
C THR A 145 -10.14 -11.63 5.45
N GLY A 146 -11.01 -12.33 6.21
CA GLY A 146 -11.29 -12.04 7.62
C GLY A 146 -12.19 -10.81 7.86
N ILE A 147 -12.99 -10.42 6.88
CA ILE A 147 -13.76 -9.15 6.89
C ILE A 147 -15.21 -9.36 7.34
N ASP A 148 -15.67 -8.55 8.30
CA ASP A 148 -17.08 -8.45 8.72
C ASP A 148 -17.84 -7.40 7.88
N TYR A 149 -18.01 -7.65 6.58
CA TYR A 149 -18.80 -6.77 5.70
C TYR A 149 -20.13 -7.42 5.37
N ASN A 150 -21.25 -6.78 5.74
CA ASN A 150 -22.59 -7.34 5.54
C ASN A 150 -23.02 -7.27 4.05
N LEU A 151 -22.58 -8.27 3.28
CA LEU A 151 -22.93 -8.43 1.86
C LEU A 151 -24.43 -8.73 1.62
N ALA A 152 -25.18 -9.15 2.65
CA ALA A 152 -26.62 -9.39 2.49
C ALA A 152 -27.41 -8.10 2.22
N ALA A 153 -26.87 -6.93 2.57
CA ALA A 153 -27.44 -5.63 2.21
C ALA A 153 -27.28 -5.28 0.70
N VAL A 154 -26.46 -6.03 -0.04
CA VAL A 154 -26.23 -5.85 -1.47
C VAL A 154 -27.32 -6.54 -2.31
N ALA A 155 -27.81 -7.69 -1.83
CA ALA A 155 -28.74 -8.56 -2.55
C ALA A 155 -30.15 -7.98 -2.77
N SER A 156 -30.54 -6.92 -2.03
CA SER A 156 -31.90 -6.35 -2.08
C SER A 156 -32.02 -5.08 -2.93
N ARG A 157 -30.97 -4.68 -3.66
CA ARG A 157 -30.92 -3.35 -4.28
C ARG A 157 -31.51 -3.32 -5.71
N PRO A 158 -32.28 -2.28 -6.05
CA PRO A 158 -33.00 -2.17 -7.32
C PRO A 158 -32.14 -1.67 -8.50
N SER A 159 -30.85 -1.38 -8.29
CA SER A 159 -29.95 -0.79 -9.30
C SER A 159 -28.68 -1.61 -9.47
N HIS A 160 -28.01 -1.43 -10.62
CA HIS A 160 -26.67 -1.95 -10.85
C HIS A 160 -25.72 -1.54 -9.72
N TRP A 161 -24.75 -2.40 -9.44
CA TRP A 161 -23.86 -2.19 -8.33
C TRP A 161 -22.42 -2.62 -8.61
N TYR A 162 -21.49 -2.02 -7.88
CA TYR A 162 -20.11 -2.48 -7.80
C TYR A 162 -19.59 -2.43 -6.37
N ILE A 163 -18.59 -3.25 -6.10
CA ILE A 163 -17.79 -3.25 -4.89
C ILE A 163 -16.32 -3.25 -5.32
N ALA A 164 -15.54 -2.37 -4.70
CA ALA A 164 -14.10 -2.28 -4.83
C ALA A 164 -13.47 -2.60 -3.48
N LEU A 165 -12.52 -3.51 -3.47
CA LEU A 165 -11.82 -4.01 -2.30
C LEU A 165 -10.33 -3.70 -2.45
N ALA A 166 -9.70 -3.24 -1.37
CA ALA A 166 -8.25 -3.20 -1.23
C ALA A 166 -7.85 -3.96 0.04
N VAL A 167 -6.86 -4.83 -0.07
CA VAL A 167 -6.35 -5.67 1.03
C VAL A 167 -4.83 -5.58 1.08
N GLY A 168 -4.26 -5.41 2.26
CA GLY A 168 -2.82 -5.39 2.48
C GLY A 168 -2.47 -5.62 3.93
N ASP A 169 -1.22 -5.99 4.19
CA ASP A 169 -0.67 -6.08 5.55
C ASP A 169 0.36 -4.95 5.72
N LEU A 170 0.06 -4.02 6.63
CA LEU A 170 0.81 -2.78 6.77
C LEU A 170 2.12 -2.97 7.54
N ASP A 171 2.19 -3.92 8.47
CA ASP A 171 3.30 -4.13 9.39
C ASP A 171 3.82 -5.57 9.48
N GLY A 172 3.20 -6.50 8.76
CA GLY A 172 3.67 -7.88 8.61
C GLY A 172 3.28 -8.79 9.76
N ASP A 173 2.29 -8.41 10.56
CA ASP A 173 1.83 -9.19 11.72
C ASP A 173 0.82 -10.29 11.33
N GLY A 174 0.41 -10.36 10.06
CA GLY A 174 -0.57 -11.30 9.53
C GLY A 174 -2.02 -10.82 9.64
N VAL A 175 -2.26 -9.66 10.25
CA VAL A 175 -3.56 -8.98 10.27
C VAL A 175 -3.68 -8.11 9.02
N ARG A 176 -4.80 -8.26 8.31
CA ARG A 176 -5.01 -7.54 7.05
C ARG A 176 -5.77 -6.24 7.30
N SER A 177 -5.20 -5.15 6.78
CA SER A 177 -5.88 -3.88 6.60
C SER A 177 -6.71 -3.94 5.33
N VAL A 178 -7.97 -3.53 5.45
CA VAL A 178 -8.97 -3.69 4.41
C VAL A 178 -9.67 -2.37 4.18
N PHE A 179 -9.89 -2.04 2.91
CA PHE A 179 -10.68 -0.90 2.50
C PHE A 179 -11.71 -1.34 1.47
N ILE A 180 -12.96 -0.91 1.64
CA ILE A 180 -14.06 -1.25 0.76
C ILE A 180 -14.75 0.04 0.31
N GLY A 181 -14.80 0.25 -1.00
CA GLY A 181 -15.68 1.22 -1.64
C GLY A 181 -16.80 0.49 -2.38
N SER A 182 -17.97 1.10 -2.47
CA SER A 182 -19.08 0.55 -3.27
C SER A 182 -19.91 1.67 -3.87
N SER A 183 -20.80 1.34 -4.80
CA SER A 183 -21.80 2.27 -5.34
C SER A 183 -22.90 2.64 -4.32
N PHE A 184 -22.89 2.00 -3.15
CA PHE A 184 -23.93 2.10 -2.15
C PHE A 184 -23.81 3.32 -1.26
N THR A 185 -22.56 3.70 -1.00
CA THR A 185 -22.18 4.72 -0.05
C THR A 185 -21.00 5.47 -0.63
N ASN A 186 -20.99 6.79 -0.45
CA ASN A 186 -19.83 7.57 -0.85
C ASN A 186 -18.62 7.31 0.07
N GLU A 187 -18.88 6.84 1.29
CA GLU A 187 -17.87 6.49 2.28
C GLU A 187 -17.07 5.24 1.86
N ILE A 188 -15.80 5.22 2.26
CA ILE A 188 -14.93 4.06 2.16
C ILE A 188 -14.92 3.41 3.54
N PHE A 189 -15.45 2.19 3.62
CA PHE A 189 -15.35 1.39 4.82
C PHE A 189 -13.90 0.93 4.98
N SER A 190 -13.37 0.98 6.19
CA SER A 190 -12.03 0.49 6.46
C SER A 190 -11.98 -0.32 7.74
N GLN A 191 -11.30 -1.45 7.71
CA GLN A 191 -11.02 -2.30 8.86
C GLN A 191 -9.50 -2.37 9.05
N ASN A 192 -9.05 -2.27 10.30
CA ASN A 192 -7.62 -2.32 10.68
C ASN A 192 -6.75 -1.29 9.92
N ALA A 193 -7.32 -0.12 9.60
CA ALA A 193 -6.63 0.94 8.85
C ALA A 193 -5.65 1.77 9.69
N GLY A 194 -5.60 1.56 11.00
CA GLY A 194 -4.79 2.33 11.94
C GLY A 194 -4.02 1.50 12.96
N GLU A 195 -4.02 0.17 12.81
CA GLU A 195 -3.21 -0.73 13.64
C GLU A 195 -1.71 -0.63 13.36
#